data_AF-A0A519RSZ7-F1
#
_entry.id   AF-A0A519RSZ7-F1
#
_cell.length_a   1.000
_cell.length_b   1.000
_cell.length_c   1.000
_cell.angle_alpha   90.00
_cell.angle_beta   90.00
_cell.angle_gamma   90.00
#
_symmetry.space_group_name_H-M   'P 1'
#
loop_
_entity.id
_entity.type
_entity.pdbx_description
1 polymer ?
#
loop_
_entity_poly.entity_id
_entity_poly.type
_entity_poly.pdbx_seq_one_letter_code
_entity_poly.pdbx_strand_id
1 'polypeptide(L)'
;LFDSWALALSWNDYQEFSHQYNQQIIAGLNRTNIPIISFCKGSSVFAPIMVEAKPDVVSIDWNADLLNIKKALPAGIAVQGNLDPHILYADQPVIKKHILQLFERMRGENGFIFNLGHGIMPDIPFDNVKYAIEVVKEFRY
;
A
#
# COMPACT_ATOMS: atom_id res chain seq x y z
N LEU A 1 1.08 -11.08 -1.18
CA LEU A 1 1.89 -11.36 -2.38
C LEU A 1 2.77 -10.15 -2.63
N PHE A 2 4.09 -10.32 -2.63
CA PHE A 2 5.06 -9.25 -2.86
C PHE A 2 5.75 -9.46 -4.20
N ASP A 3 5.46 -8.59 -5.16
CA ASP A 3 6.17 -8.51 -6.43
C ASP A 3 7.08 -7.28 -6.46
N SER A 4 8.20 -7.42 -5.75
CA SER A 4 9.10 -6.30 -5.43
C SER A 4 9.84 -5.74 -6.65
N TRP A 5 9.87 -6.48 -7.76
CA TRP A 5 10.63 -6.15 -8.97
C TRP A 5 9.74 -5.77 -10.16
N ALA A 6 8.41 -5.71 -9.99
CA ALA A 6 7.47 -5.34 -11.03
C ALA A 6 7.85 -4.06 -11.80
N LEU A 7 8.39 -3.05 -11.11
CA LEU A 7 8.79 -1.77 -11.72
C LEU A 7 9.97 -1.88 -12.70
N ALA A 8 10.64 -3.05 -12.79
CA ALA A 8 11.62 -3.31 -13.84
C ALA A 8 10.96 -3.56 -15.22
N LEU A 9 9.65 -3.81 -15.24
CA LEU A 9 8.88 -4.14 -16.43
C LEU A 9 8.10 -2.92 -16.94
N SER A 10 7.90 -2.85 -18.26
CA SER A 10 6.91 -1.94 -18.84
C SER A 10 5.48 -2.38 -18.49
N TRP A 11 4.47 -1.58 -18.82
CA TRP A 11 3.06 -1.96 -18.58
C TRP A 11 2.69 -3.30 -19.22
N ASN A 12 3.03 -3.48 -20.50
CA ASN A 12 2.69 -4.70 -21.22
C ASN A 12 3.51 -5.89 -20.70
N ASP A 13 4.78 -5.68 -20.39
CA ASP A 13 5.64 -6.75 -19.85
C ASP A 13 5.19 -7.15 -18.43
N TYR A 14 4.73 -6.21 -17.60
CA TYR A 14 4.16 -6.51 -16.30
C TYR A 14 2.92 -7.41 -16.45
N GLN A 15 2.05 -7.10 -17.41
CA GLN A 15 0.86 -7.89 -17.67
C GLN A 15 1.20 -9.33 -18.07
N GLU A 16 2.13 -9.52 -19.00
CA GLU A 16 2.51 -10.83 -19.53
C GLU A 16 3.38 -11.64 -18.57
N PHE A 17 4.42 -11.02 -17.98
CA PHE A 17 5.47 -11.72 -17.25
C PHE A 17 5.31 -11.71 -15.73
N SER A 18 4.38 -10.92 -15.18
CA SER A 18 4.11 -10.92 -13.74
C SER A 18 2.62 -11.07 -13.40
N HIS A 19 1.77 -10.14 -13.83
CA HIS A 19 0.38 -10.06 -13.41
C HIS A 19 -0.38 -11.36 -13.69
N GLN A 20 -0.21 -11.94 -14.88
CA GLN A 20 -0.82 -13.22 -15.25
C GLN A 20 -0.53 -14.32 -14.22
N TYR A 21 0.70 -14.41 -13.72
CA TYR A 21 1.09 -15.41 -12.73
C TYR A 21 0.57 -15.07 -11.33
N ASN A 22 0.54 -13.78 -10.96
CA ASN A 22 -0.07 -13.33 -9.71
C ASN A 22 -1.56 -13.68 -9.66
N GLN A 23 -2.28 -13.55 -10.79
CA GLN A 23 -3.67 -13.97 -10.93
C GLN A 23 -3.84 -15.48 -10.76
N GLN A 24 -2.99 -16.29 -11.39
CA GLN A 24 -3.00 -17.75 -11.22
C GLN A 24 -2.75 -18.17 -9.77
N ILE A 25 -1.76 -17.56 -9.11
CA ILE A 25 -1.44 -17.82 -7.71
C ILE A 25 -2.67 -17.50 -6.84
N ILE A 26 -3.25 -16.32 -6.97
CA ILE A 26 -4.38 -15.90 -6.13
C ILE A 26 -5.61 -16.78 -6.37
N ALA A 27 -5.91 -17.13 -7.63
CA ALA A 27 -7.02 -18.01 -7.97
C ALA A 27 -6.84 -19.46 -7.48
N GLY A 28 -5.60 -19.94 -7.36
CA GLY A 28 -5.28 -21.28 -6.90
C GLY A 28 -5.29 -21.46 -5.37
N LEU A 29 -5.42 -20.38 -4.59
CA LEU A 29 -5.44 -20.46 -3.13
C LEU A 29 -6.80 -20.96 -2.62
N ASN A 30 -6.81 -22.10 -1.93
CA ASN A 30 -7.98 -22.53 -1.16
C ASN A 30 -8.05 -21.74 0.16
N ARG A 31 -8.89 -20.70 0.18
CA ARG A 31 -9.00 -19.77 1.32
C ARG A 31 -10.44 -19.53 1.74
N THR A 32 -10.67 -19.58 3.04
CA THR A 32 -11.93 -19.16 3.68
C THR A 32 -11.57 -18.15 4.75
N ASN A 33 -12.08 -16.92 4.65
CA ASN A 33 -11.82 -15.83 5.60
C ASN A 33 -10.35 -15.44 5.78
N ILE A 34 -9.48 -15.76 4.81
CA ILE A 34 -8.08 -15.34 4.82
C ILE A 34 -7.90 -14.28 3.71
N PRO A 35 -7.63 -13.01 4.08
CA PRO A 35 -7.46 -11.95 3.10
C PRO A 35 -6.09 -12.02 2.40
N ILE A 36 -6.04 -11.55 1.16
CA ILE A 36 -4.85 -11.42 0.35
C ILE A 36 -4.55 -9.94 0.17
N ILE A 37 -3.35 -9.54 0.59
CA ILE A 37 -2.77 -8.24 0.28
C ILE A 37 -1.82 -8.44 -0.91
N SER A 38 -2.09 -7.74 -2.01
CA SER A 38 -1.21 -7.70 -3.18
C SER A 38 -0.42 -6.40 -3.19
N PHE A 39 0.90 -6.51 -3.30
CA PHE A 39 1.82 -5.39 -3.42
C PHE A 39 2.77 -5.64 -4.59
N CYS A 40 3.04 -4.59 -5.35
CA CYS A 40 4.20 -4.55 -6.23
C CYS A 40 4.88 -3.19 -6.12
N LYS A 41 6.19 -3.13 -6.41
CA LYS A 41 6.86 -1.83 -6.56
C LYS A 41 6.31 -1.18 -7.84
N GLY A 42 5.86 0.08 -7.77
CA GLY A 42 5.14 0.72 -8.87
C GLY A 42 3.62 0.51 -8.81
N SER A 43 3.07 0.03 -7.70
CA SER A 43 1.64 -0.22 -7.55
C SER A 43 0.77 1.03 -7.72
N SER A 44 1.31 2.24 -7.55
CA SER A 44 0.61 3.48 -7.94
C SER A 44 0.20 3.51 -9.42
N VAL A 45 1.01 2.91 -10.29
CA VAL A 45 0.71 2.76 -11.73
C VAL A 45 -0.10 1.49 -11.97
N PHE A 46 0.32 0.36 -11.39
CA PHE A 46 -0.24 -0.96 -11.71
C PHE A 46 -1.53 -1.32 -10.97
N ALA A 47 -1.99 -0.53 -9.99
CA ALA A 47 -3.21 -0.83 -9.23
C ALA A 47 -4.45 -1.19 -10.08
N PRO A 48 -4.75 -0.50 -11.22
CA PRO A 48 -5.91 -0.82 -12.04
C PRO A 48 -5.90 -2.24 -12.61
N ILE A 49 -4.73 -2.76 -12.98
CA ILE A 49 -4.61 -4.14 -13.48
C ILE A 49 -4.47 -5.14 -12.32
N MET A 50 -3.79 -4.78 -11.23
CA MET A 50 -3.61 -5.65 -10.06
C MET A 50 -4.92 -6.20 -9.49
N VAL A 51 -6.02 -5.43 -9.55
CA VAL A 51 -7.33 -5.87 -9.05
C VAL A 51 -7.98 -6.99 -9.87
N GLU A 52 -7.57 -7.20 -11.12
CA GLU A 52 -8.06 -8.33 -11.94
C GLU A 52 -7.64 -9.69 -11.35
N ALA A 53 -6.58 -9.71 -10.55
CA ALA A 53 -6.17 -10.88 -9.78
C ALA A 53 -7.05 -11.13 -8.54
N LYS A 54 -8.05 -10.29 -8.27
CA LYS A 54 -9.01 -10.38 -7.16
C LYS A 54 -8.37 -10.50 -5.77
N PRO A 55 -7.36 -9.67 -5.41
CA PRO A 55 -6.93 -9.55 -4.02
C PRO A 55 -8.02 -8.88 -3.18
N ASP A 56 -7.97 -9.04 -1.86
CA ASP A 56 -8.88 -8.31 -0.95
C ASP A 56 -8.34 -6.91 -0.63
N VAL A 57 -7.01 -6.74 -0.67
CA VAL A 57 -6.32 -5.48 -0.42
C VAL A 57 -5.25 -5.24 -1.49
N VAL A 58 -5.16 -4.01 -1.99
CA VAL A 58 -4.01 -3.56 -2.79
C VAL A 58 -3.15 -2.60 -1.95
N SER A 59 -1.87 -2.93 -1.80
CA SER A 59 -0.90 -2.05 -1.16
C SER A 59 -0.31 -1.09 -2.18
N ILE A 60 -0.43 0.20 -1.91
CA ILE A 60 -0.08 1.29 -2.82
C ILE A 60 1.22 1.94 -2.36
N ASP A 61 2.14 2.20 -3.29
CA ASP A 61 3.35 2.97 -3.02
C ASP A 61 3.07 4.49 -2.90
N TRP A 62 4.05 5.27 -2.47
CA TRP A 62 3.88 6.68 -2.11
C TRP A 62 3.71 7.65 -3.29
N ASN A 63 3.81 7.18 -4.55
CA ASN A 63 3.81 8.07 -5.72
C ASN A 63 2.39 8.50 -6.17
N ALA A 64 1.34 8.02 -5.50
CA ALA A 64 -0.05 8.35 -5.83
C ALA A 64 -0.85 8.86 -4.63
N ASP A 65 -1.90 9.63 -4.93
CA ASP A 65 -2.93 9.96 -3.94
C ASP A 65 -3.79 8.74 -3.63
N LEU A 66 -3.72 8.26 -2.38
CA LEU A 66 -4.37 7.01 -1.97
C LEU A 66 -5.89 7.05 -2.11
N LEU A 67 -6.52 8.20 -1.83
CA LEU A 67 -7.97 8.38 -1.93
C LEU A 67 -8.44 8.27 -3.38
N ASN A 68 -7.72 8.90 -4.31
CA ASN A 68 -8.03 8.83 -5.74
C ASN A 68 -7.92 7.40 -6.25
N ILE A 69 -6.87 6.67 -5.86
CA ILE A 69 -6.73 5.24 -6.20
C ILE A 69 -7.91 4.46 -5.60
N LYS A 70 -8.16 4.57 -4.30
CA LYS A 70 -9.26 3.88 -3.61
C LYS A 70 -10.61 4.09 -4.30
N LYS A 71 -10.89 5.31 -4.77
CA LYS A 71 -12.14 5.66 -5.49
C LYS A 71 -12.20 5.11 -6.91
N ALA A 72 -11.06 4.90 -7.55
CA ALA A 72 -10.98 4.32 -8.89
C ALA A 72 -11.06 2.79 -8.88
N LEU A 73 -10.71 2.13 -7.76
CA LEU A 73 -10.76 0.67 -7.64
C LEU A 73 -12.21 0.17 -7.50
N PRO A 74 -12.47 -1.11 -7.87
CA PRO A 74 -13.76 -1.74 -7.62
C PRO A 74 -14.19 -1.67 -6.16
N ALA A 75 -15.50 -1.55 -5.93
CA ALA A 75 -16.08 -1.61 -4.60
C ALA A 75 -15.69 -2.94 -3.91
N GLY A 76 -15.39 -2.86 -2.60
CA GLY A 76 -14.96 -4.02 -1.80
C GLY A 76 -13.45 -4.23 -1.70
N ILE A 77 -12.65 -3.63 -2.59
CA ILE A 77 -11.18 -3.69 -2.48
C ILE A 77 -10.69 -2.71 -1.41
N ALA A 78 -10.00 -3.20 -0.39
CA ALA A 78 -9.32 -2.36 0.58
C ALA A 78 -7.98 -1.84 0.03
N VAL A 79 -7.45 -0.77 0.62
CA VAL A 79 -6.13 -0.23 0.31
C VAL A 79 -5.23 -0.24 1.54
N GLN A 80 -3.95 -0.54 1.32
CA GLN A 80 -2.89 -0.44 2.33
C GLN A 80 -1.85 0.60 1.88
N GLY A 81 -1.31 1.39 2.81
CA GLY A 81 -0.25 2.36 2.51
C GLY A 81 -0.61 3.77 2.98
N ASN A 82 -0.04 4.82 2.39
CA ASN A 82 1.08 4.79 1.46
C ASN A 82 2.14 5.83 1.81
N LEU A 83 2.40 6.03 3.11
CA LEU A 83 3.39 7.01 3.58
C LEU A 83 4.77 6.73 2.96
N ASP A 84 5.43 7.75 2.41
CA ASP A 84 6.82 7.63 1.93
C ASP A 84 7.73 7.23 3.09
N PRO A 85 8.46 6.09 3.00
CA PRO A 85 9.34 5.63 4.08
C PRO A 85 10.42 6.66 4.46
N HIS A 86 10.85 7.53 3.54
CA HIS A 86 11.88 8.54 3.82
C HIS A 86 11.41 9.63 4.79
N ILE A 87 10.09 9.80 4.96
CA ILE A 87 9.54 10.72 5.97
C ILE A 87 10.01 10.34 7.38
N LEU A 88 10.34 9.06 7.62
CA LEU A 88 10.84 8.59 8.91
C LEU A 88 12.27 9.06 9.24
N TYR A 89 12.99 9.69 8.31
CA TYR A 89 14.24 10.40 8.62
C TYR A 89 14.02 11.83 9.13
N ALA A 90 12.83 12.38 8.95
CA ALA A 90 12.54 13.74 9.39
C ALA A 90 12.32 13.84 10.90
N ASP A 91 12.26 15.07 11.42
CA ASP A 91 11.89 15.30 12.81
C ASP A 91 10.46 14.82 13.10
N GLN A 92 10.22 14.37 14.33
CA GLN A 92 8.93 13.85 14.80
C GLN A 92 7.72 14.74 14.43
N PRO A 93 7.76 16.09 14.53
CA PRO A 93 6.63 16.92 14.09
C PRO A 93 6.27 16.76 12.61
N VAL A 94 7.26 16.54 11.74
CA VAL A 94 7.05 16.28 10.31
C VAL A 94 6.41 14.91 10.11
N ILE A 95 6.95 13.88 10.77
CA ILE A 95 6.38 12.53 10.75
C ILE A 95 4.90 12.56 11.14
N LYS A 96 4.58 13.19 12.29
CA LYS A 96 3.21 13.32 12.77
C LYS A 96 2.32 14.03 11.75
N LYS A 97 2.78 15.16 11.20
CA LYS A 97 2.03 15.92 10.19
C LYS A 97 1.66 15.04 8.99
N HIS A 98 2.60 14.31 8.42
CA HIS A 98 2.35 13.49 7.23
C HIS A 98 1.42 12.31 7.52
N ILE A 99 1.57 11.67 8.69
CA ILE A 99 0.67 10.59 9.13
C ILE A 99 -0.77 11.13 9.26
N LEU A 100 -0.95 12.25 9.97
CA LEU A 100 -2.27 12.85 10.16
C LEU A 100 -2.89 13.30 8.84
N GLN A 101 -2.11 13.87 7.92
CA GLN A 101 -2.59 14.24 6.59
C GLN A 101 -3.13 13.03 5.82
N LEU A 102 -2.45 11.88 5.88
CA LEU A 102 -2.92 10.65 5.25
C LEU A 102 -4.21 10.13 5.90
N PHE A 103 -4.30 10.15 7.23
CA PHE A 103 -5.51 9.76 7.95
C PHE A 103 -6.70 10.66 7.61
N GLU A 104 -6.51 11.99 7.61
CA GLU A 104 -7.55 12.95 7.22
C GLU A 104 -7.96 12.75 5.76
N ARG A 105 -7.00 12.48 4.86
CA ARG A 105 -7.28 12.19 3.46
C ARG A 105 -8.17 10.95 3.27
N MET A 106 -8.01 9.96 4.13
CA MET A 106 -8.79 8.71 4.12
C MET A 106 -10.01 8.72 5.07
N ARG A 107 -10.32 9.87 5.68
CA ARG A 107 -11.43 9.98 6.64
C ARG A 107 -12.76 9.62 5.97
N GLY A 108 -13.50 8.71 6.60
CA GLY A 108 -14.80 8.21 6.11
C GLY A 108 -14.70 7.09 5.07
N GLU A 109 -13.50 6.74 4.62
CA GLU A 109 -13.30 5.60 3.72
C GLU A 109 -13.15 4.29 4.50
N ASN A 110 -13.90 3.27 4.09
CA ASN A 110 -13.77 1.92 4.64
C ASN A 110 -12.64 1.16 3.94
N GLY A 111 -12.04 0.20 4.65
CA GLY A 111 -11.00 -0.67 4.09
C GLY A 111 -9.68 0.07 3.86
N PHE A 112 -9.26 0.88 4.83
CA PHE A 112 -7.95 1.53 4.86
C PHE A 112 -7.05 0.89 5.92
N ILE A 113 -5.86 0.47 5.52
CA ILE A 113 -4.81 -0.05 6.39
C ILE A 113 -3.61 0.90 6.29
N PHE A 114 -3.31 1.64 7.35
CA PHE A 114 -2.11 2.47 7.38
C PHE A 114 -0.86 1.61 7.21
N ASN A 115 0.01 2.00 6.30
CA ASN A 115 1.36 1.44 6.17
C ASN A 115 2.27 2.45 5.44
N LEU A 116 3.56 2.16 5.40
CA LEU A 116 4.47 2.78 4.45
C LEU A 116 4.17 2.30 3.03
N GLY A 117 4.59 3.06 2.03
CA GLY A 117 4.51 2.66 0.62
C GLY A 117 5.57 1.61 0.21
N HIS A 118 6.54 1.32 1.08
CA HIS A 118 7.57 0.29 0.94
C HIS A 118 8.24 0.00 2.29
N GLY A 119 9.11 -1.01 2.34
CA GLY A 119 9.86 -1.35 3.55
C GLY A 119 10.78 -0.24 4.06
N ILE A 120 11.07 -0.28 5.36
CA ILE A 120 12.03 0.59 6.05
C ILE A 120 13.47 0.30 5.62
N MET A 121 14.33 1.32 5.69
CA MET A 121 15.76 1.19 5.49
C MET A 121 16.45 0.90 6.85
N PRO A 122 17.56 0.14 6.87
CA PRO A 122 18.22 -0.27 8.12
C PRO A 122 18.71 0.88 9.01
N ASP A 123 18.94 2.05 8.42
CA ASP A 123 19.48 3.26 9.05
C ASP A 123 18.40 4.28 9.45
N ILE A 124 17.11 3.97 9.26
CA ILE A 124 16.02 4.80 9.79
C ILE A 124 16.10 4.80 11.33
N PRO A 125 16.07 5.97 11.99
CA PRO A 125 16.12 6.03 13.45
C PRO A 125 14.97 5.25 14.11
N PHE A 126 15.32 4.34 15.01
CA PHE A 126 14.34 3.53 15.74
C PHE A 126 13.30 4.38 16.47
N ASP A 127 13.73 5.47 17.11
CA ASP A 127 12.84 6.38 17.83
C ASP A 127 11.81 7.04 16.92
N ASN A 128 12.15 7.30 15.66
CA ASN A 128 11.21 7.85 14.68
C ASN A 128 10.19 6.80 14.23
N VAL A 129 10.60 5.54 14.05
CA VAL A 129 9.68 4.43 13.74
C VAL A 129 8.71 4.20 14.90
N LYS A 130 9.23 4.17 16.13
CA LYS A 130 8.42 4.02 17.34
C LYS A 130 7.42 5.16 17.47
N TYR A 131 7.87 6.40 17.29
CA TYR A 131 7.01 7.58 17.33
C TYR A 131 5.92 7.54 16.25
N ALA A 132 6.24 7.14 15.02
CA ALA A 132 5.25 6.99 13.95
C ALA A 132 4.12 6.00 14.35
N ILE A 133 4.48 4.87 14.97
CA ILE A 133 3.51 3.88 15.47
C ILE A 133 2.65 4.47 16.60
N GLU A 134 3.23 5.25 17.51
CA GLU A 134 2.50 5.93 18.58
C GLU A 134 1.46 6.90 18.00
N VAL A 135 1.85 7.75 17.04
CA VAL A 135 0.93 8.67 16.35
C VAL A 135 -0.22 7.92 15.68
N VAL A 136 0.07 6.81 14.98
CA VAL A 136 -0.94 5.96 14.32
C VAL A 136 -1.93 5.40 15.35
N LYS A 137 -1.43 4.92 16.50
CA LYS A 137 -2.26 4.33 17.57
C LYS A 137 -3.07 5.37 18.34
N GLU A 138 -2.63 6.62 18.40
CA GLU A 138 -3.32 7.72 19.07
C GLU A 138 -4.44 8.33 18.22
N PHE A 139 -4.37 8.21 16.89
CA PHE A 139 -5.38 8.77 16.00
C PHE A 139 -6.79 8.21 16.29
N ARG A 140 -7.80 9.08 16.24
CA ARG A 140 -9.22 8.74 16.42
C ARG A 140 -10.04 9.34 15.28
N TYR A 141 -10.92 8.52 14.71
CA TYR A 141 -11.89 8.95 13.71
C TYR A 141 -13.05 9.70 14.33
#